data_AF-A0A2K0VZI5-F1
#
_entry.id   AF-A0A2K0VZI5-F1
#
_cell.length_a   1.000
_cell.length_b   1.000
_cell.length_c   1.000
_cell.angle_alpha   90.00
_cell.angle_beta   90.00
_cell.angle_gamma   90.00
#
_symmetry.space_group_name_H-M   'P 1'
#
loop_
_entity.id
_entity.type
_entity.pdbx_description
1 polymer ?
#
loop_
_entity_poly.entity_id
_entity_poly.type
_entity_poly.pdbx_seq_one_letter_code
_entity_poly.pdbx_strand_id
1 'polypeptide(L)'
;MLFAVFEWSLSIIIELEIIFAQELEVVPIIAPKLIIVPEKKILSLGSNVLKKPCVDYLLQDKNNVLTIACRTLASAENIAARRSLAKAVALGVASLDIDHGTAKHDLVISLVSFAHHATIVRSATKSKTGIATTSYVSPAICGVDNQAKAVDITVLSDVGVDPGVDRLYTIKTVGEPRGPRKGWKARTIIRGSFRGNGNSALAKPLINLSWLDTGSKAWLKEGIKWSHIRQKLTGADSAAAANLLANADEPCNRRSPEERRRILAGLKWMGLFSDGVAAGGDSPFDSLSDQMNKLCSFHAGERDLVMLQHKFVLD
;
A
#
# COMPACT_ATOMS: atom_id res chain seq x y z
N MET A 1 62.72 -27.59 14.29
CA MET A 1 61.34 -27.13 14.58
C MET A 1 60.86 -26.38 13.34
N LEU A 2 60.39 -27.14 12.34
CA LEU A 2 60.15 -26.72 10.96
C LEU A 2 58.96 -27.54 10.43
N PHE A 3 57.97 -26.87 9.79
CA PHE A 3 57.11 -27.27 8.64
C PHE A 3 56.37 -28.64 8.66
N ALA A 4 55.21 -28.90 8.06
CA ALA A 4 54.34 -28.21 7.10
C ALA A 4 52.92 -28.82 7.12
N VAL A 5 52.01 -28.09 6.48
CA VAL A 5 50.64 -28.36 5.98
C VAL A 5 50.37 -29.79 5.49
N PHE A 6 49.16 -30.33 5.74
CA PHE A 6 48.42 -31.18 4.79
C PHE A 6 46.89 -31.18 5.07
N GLU A 7 46.09 -30.89 4.04
CA GLU A 7 44.64 -31.18 3.91
C GLU A 7 44.39 -32.69 3.95
N TRP A 8 43.30 -33.17 4.56
CA TRP A 8 42.48 -34.37 4.21
C TRP A 8 41.25 -34.35 5.15
N SER A 9 40.04 -34.83 4.87
CA SER A 9 39.22 -35.13 3.68
C SER A 9 37.85 -35.50 4.27
N LEU A 10 36.77 -35.24 3.53
CA LEU A 10 35.34 -35.43 3.90
C LEU A 10 34.90 -36.88 4.25
N SER A 11 35.81 -37.80 4.54
CA SER A 11 35.55 -39.24 4.56
C SER A 11 35.11 -39.83 5.90
N ILE A 12 34.96 -39.03 6.98
CA ILE A 12 34.70 -39.55 8.34
C ILE A 12 33.24 -39.39 8.80
N ILE A 13 32.39 -38.67 8.06
CA ILE A 13 30.95 -38.53 8.42
C ILE A 13 30.07 -39.56 7.68
N ILE A 14 30.59 -40.22 6.64
CA ILE A 14 29.84 -41.26 5.89
C ILE A 14 29.94 -42.65 6.55
N GLU A 15 30.93 -42.91 7.42
CA GLU A 15 31.11 -44.22 8.05
C GLU A 15 30.29 -44.47 9.32
N LEU A 16 29.62 -43.45 9.88
CA LEU A 16 28.84 -43.59 11.13
C LEU A 16 27.34 -43.89 10.94
N GLU A 17 26.78 -43.75 9.74
CA GLU A 17 25.38 -44.17 9.45
C GLU A 17 25.26 -45.62 8.96
N ILE A 18 26.38 -46.29 8.62
CA ILE A 18 26.35 -47.63 8.01
C ILE A 18 26.32 -48.76 9.06
N ILE A 19 26.60 -48.47 10.33
CA ILE A 19 26.73 -49.51 11.38
C ILE A 19 25.41 -49.83 12.11
N PHE A 20 24.33 -49.07 11.89
CA PHE A 20 23.05 -49.26 12.59
C PHE A 20 21.93 -49.94 11.78
N ALA A 21 22.24 -50.60 10.66
CA ALA A 21 21.24 -51.14 9.74
C ALA A 21 21.46 -52.64 9.40
N GLN A 22 21.76 -53.49 10.40
CA GLN A 22 21.88 -54.94 10.18
C GLN A 22 20.74 -55.81 10.72
N GLU A 23 19.73 -55.25 11.37
CA GLU A 23 18.49 -55.98 11.67
C GLU A 23 17.32 -55.00 11.59
N LEU A 24 16.68 -54.90 10.42
CA LEU A 24 15.29 -54.51 10.22
C LEU A 24 14.96 -54.70 8.75
N GLU A 25 13.78 -55.23 8.48
CA GLU A 25 13.28 -55.65 7.18
C GLU A 25 13.53 -54.62 6.07
N VAL A 26 13.81 -55.12 4.87
CA VAL A 26 14.09 -54.35 3.66
C VAL A 26 12.91 -53.47 3.29
N VAL A 27 12.86 -52.25 3.82
CA VAL A 27 12.05 -51.16 3.28
C VAL A 27 12.88 -50.52 2.16
N PRO A 28 12.39 -50.47 0.91
CA PRO A 28 13.13 -49.83 -0.17
C PRO A 28 13.36 -48.36 0.18
N ILE A 29 14.62 -47.95 0.31
CA ILE A 29 15.01 -46.54 0.40
C ILE A 29 14.66 -45.92 -0.96
N ILE A 30 13.46 -45.34 -1.04
CA ILE A 30 13.08 -44.47 -2.14
C ILE A 30 13.98 -43.24 -2.00
N ALA A 31 14.98 -43.11 -2.88
CA ALA A 31 15.77 -41.90 -2.99
C ALA A 31 14.83 -40.68 -2.98
N PRO A 32 15.08 -39.62 -2.19
CA PRO A 32 14.20 -38.47 -2.17
C PRO A 32 14.08 -37.96 -3.60
N LYS A 33 12.88 -38.08 -4.19
CA LYS A 33 12.59 -37.46 -5.48
C LYS A 33 12.92 -35.98 -5.30
N LEU A 34 13.90 -35.49 -6.05
CA LEU A 34 14.19 -34.07 -6.14
C LEU A 34 12.93 -33.41 -6.72
N ILE A 35 12.06 -32.89 -5.85
CA ILE A 35 10.89 -32.13 -6.28
C ILE A 35 11.43 -30.77 -6.73
N ILE A 36 11.68 -30.64 -8.02
CA ILE A 36 11.98 -29.35 -8.63
C ILE A 36 10.68 -28.55 -8.58
N VAL A 37 10.57 -27.65 -7.61
CA VAL A 37 9.49 -26.68 -7.58
C VAL A 37 9.79 -25.69 -8.72
N PRO A 38 8.88 -25.55 -9.70
CA PRO A 38 9.13 -24.68 -10.84
C PRO A 38 9.22 -23.22 -10.38
N GLU A 39 10.10 -22.47 -11.04
CA GLU A 39 10.21 -21.02 -10.87
C GLU A 39 8.85 -20.35 -11.06
N LYS A 40 8.54 -19.37 -10.20
CA LYS A 40 7.34 -18.53 -10.26
C LYS A 40 7.73 -17.10 -10.56
N LYS A 41 7.25 -16.59 -11.71
CA LYS A 41 7.48 -15.22 -12.16
C LYS A 41 6.36 -14.32 -11.67
N ILE A 42 6.69 -13.32 -10.86
CA ILE A 42 5.72 -12.44 -10.20
C ILE A 42 5.92 -10.99 -10.67
N LEU A 43 4.89 -10.40 -11.27
CA LEU A 43 4.87 -8.98 -11.61
C LEU A 43 4.29 -8.18 -10.45
N SER A 44 5.09 -7.33 -9.81
CA SER A 44 4.63 -6.44 -8.74
C SER A 44 4.50 -5.01 -9.28
N LEU A 45 3.29 -4.46 -9.32
CA LEU A 45 2.96 -3.13 -9.86
C LEU A 45 2.87 -2.07 -8.76
N GLY A 46 3.42 -0.88 -8.99
CA GLY A 46 3.30 0.29 -8.08
C GLY A 46 4.59 0.63 -7.33
N SER A 47 4.62 1.74 -6.61
CA SER A 47 5.83 2.21 -5.89
C SER A 47 5.56 2.58 -4.43
N ASN A 48 4.48 2.05 -3.85
CA ASN A 48 4.07 2.41 -2.50
C ASN A 48 4.96 1.77 -1.41
N VAL A 49 4.81 2.26 -0.19
CA VAL A 49 5.58 1.82 0.99
C VAL A 49 5.41 0.35 1.34
N LEU A 50 4.29 -0.27 0.95
CA LEU A 50 3.99 -1.69 1.19
C LEU A 50 4.84 -2.61 0.31
N LYS A 51 5.43 -2.10 -0.77
CA LYS A 51 6.09 -2.93 -1.77
C LYS A 51 7.36 -3.60 -1.24
N LYS A 52 8.21 -2.88 -0.49
CA LYS A 52 9.45 -3.45 0.06
C LYS A 52 9.20 -4.68 0.95
N PRO A 53 8.36 -4.63 2.01
CA PRO A 53 8.11 -5.80 2.84
C PRO A 53 7.42 -6.94 2.08
N CYS A 54 6.51 -6.63 1.15
CA CYS A 54 5.89 -7.65 0.29
C CYS A 54 6.92 -8.38 -0.58
N VAL A 55 7.80 -7.62 -1.24
CA VAL A 55 8.89 -8.17 -2.06
C VAL A 55 9.85 -9.00 -1.21
N ASP A 56 10.26 -8.49 -0.04
CA ASP A 56 11.17 -9.20 0.87
C ASP A 56 10.58 -10.53 1.35
N TYR A 57 9.29 -10.55 1.68
CA TYR A 57 8.58 -11.77 2.07
C TYR A 57 8.52 -12.78 0.92
N LEU A 58 8.15 -12.35 -0.29
CA LEU A 58 8.05 -13.24 -1.44
C LEU A 58 9.41 -13.84 -1.83
N LEU A 59 10.50 -13.10 -1.66
CA LEU A 59 11.87 -13.54 -1.96
C LEU A 59 12.50 -14.45 -0.89
N GLN A 60 11.77 -14.74 0.20
CA GLN A 60 12.15 -15.81 1.12
C GLN A 60 12.09 -17.16 0.41
N ASP A 61 11.12 -17.36 -0.48
CA ASP A 61 11.08 -18.50 -1.40
C ASP A 61 12.00 -18.24 -2.60
N LYS A 62 13.00 -19.10 -2.78
CA LYS A 62 14.03 -18.97 -3.84
C LYS A 62 13.51 -19.34 -5.22
N ASN A 63 12.32 -19.92 -5.32
CA ASN A 63 11.66 -20.18 -6.60
C ASN A 63 10.93 -18.94 -7.14
N ASN A 64 10.78 -17.87 -6.35
CA ASN A 64 10.13 -16.64 -6.79
C ASN A 64 11.12 -15.69 -7.47
N VAL A 65 10.79 -15.29 -8.70
CA VAL A 65 11.50 -14.25 -9.46
C VAL A 65 10.55 -13.08 -9.69
N LEU A 66 10.95 -11.89 -9.24
CA LEU A 66 10.08 -10.72 -9.22
C LEU A 66 10.47 -9.70 -10.29
N THR A 67 9.46 -9.15 -10.97
CA THR A 67 9.58 -7.94 -11.78
C THR A 67 8.87 -6.79 -11.07
N ILE A 68 9.64 -5.80 -10.63
CA ILE A 68 9.16 -4.58 -9.97
C ILE A 68 8.88 -3.54 -11.05
N ALA A 69 7.60 -3.25 -11.24
CA ALA A 69 7.12 -2.31 -12.25
C ALA A 69 6.58 -1.02 -11.60
N CYS A 70 7.08 0.12 -12.07
CA CYS A 70 6.67 1.47 -11.66
C CYS A 70 6.59 2.37 -12.90
N ARG A 71 5.83 3.47 -12.85
CA ARG A 71 5.89 4.50 -13.92
C ARG A 71 7.31 5.07 -14.07
N THR A 72 7.97 5.34 -12.95
CA THR A 72 9.34 5.86 -12.89
C THR A 72 10.32 4.73 -12.62
N LEU A 73 11.29 4.51 -13.50
CA LEU A 73 12.28 3.43 -13.39
C LEU A 73 13.05 3.49 -12.07
N ALA A 74 13.55 4.66 -11.69
CA ALA A 74 14.31 4.85 -10.46
C ALA A 74 13.54 4.40 -9.20
N SER A 75 12.21 4.57 -9.18
CA SER A 75 11.38 4.06 -8.08
C SER A 75 11.35 2.53 -8.03
N ALA A 76 11.33 1.85 -9.18
CA ALA A 76 11.43 0.40 -9.25
C ALA A 76 12.82 -0.09 -8.85
N GLU A 77 13.89 0.57 -9.33
CA GLU A 77 15.28 0.24 -9.00
C GLU A 77 15.56 0.36 -7.51
N ASN A 78 15.08 1.42 -6.85
CA ASN A 78 15.21 1.57 -5.40
C ASN A 78 14.55 0.43 -4.60
N ILE A 79 13.48 -0.16 -5.15
CA ILE A 79 12.79 -1.29 -4.51
C ILE A 79 13.51 -2.61 -4.84
N ALA A 80 14.01 -2.78 -6.07
CA ALA A 80 14.79 -3.95 -6.48
C ALA A 80 16.21 -3.96 -5.89
N ALA A 81 16.73 -2.80 -5.45
CA ALA A 81 18.08 -2.68 -4.92
C ALA A 81 18.33 -3.69 -3.79
N ARG A 82 19.47 -4.38 -3.88
CA ARG A 82 19.92 -5.42 -2.93
C ARG A 82 19.07 -6.71 -2.92
N ARG A 83 18.29 -6.97 -3.98
CA ARG A 83 17.47 -8.17 -4.14
C ARG A 83 17.79 -8.85 -5.47
N SER A 84 18.65 -9.88 -5.43
CA SER A 84 19.19 -10.53 -6.64
C SER A 84 18.14 -11.16 -7.55
N LEU A 85 17.02 -11.61 -6.99
CA LEU A 85 15.89 -12.20 -7.73
C LEU A 85 14.80 -11.18 -8.09
N ALA A 86 15.07 -9.87 -7.96
CA ALA A 86 14.16 -8.81 -8.35
C ALA A 86 14.74 -7.95 -9.48
N LYS A 87 13.99 -7.79 -10.56
CA LYS A 87 14.31 -6.91 -11.69
C LYS A 87 13.42 -5.66 -11.68
N ALA A 88 13.99 -4.50 -11.95
CA ALA A 88 13.24 -3.25 -12.11
C ALA A 88 12.86 -3.00 -13.58
N VAL A 89 11.64 -2.50 -13.81
CA VAL A 89 11.17 -2.06 -15.13
C VAL A 89 10.32 -0.80 -15.02
N ALA A 90 10.39 0.05 -16.05
CA ALA A 90 9.44 1.14 -16.25
C ALA A 90 8.19 0.56 -16.93
N LEU A 91 7.06 0.55 -16.23
CA LEU A 91 5.78 0.07 -16.75
C LEU A 91 4.64 0.83 -16.06
N GLY A 92 3.85 1.53 -16.86
CA GLY A 92 2.64 2.22 -16.41
C GLY A 92 1.38 1.40 -16.68
N VAL A 93 0.42 1.41 -15.77
CA VAL A 93 -0.83 0.66 -15.94
C VAL A 93 -1.74 1.21 -17.05
N ALA A 94 -1.55 2.48 -17.43
CA ALA A 94 -2.24 3.10 -18.56
C ALA A 94 -1.56 2.82 -19.92
N SER A 95 -0.43 2.11 -19.95
CA SER A 95 0.25 1.75 -21.19
C SER A 95 -0.35 0.48 -21.81
N LEU A 96 -0.27 0.36 -23.14
CA LEU A 96 -0.62 -0.88 -23.84
C LEU A 96 0.29 -2.05 -23.45
N ASP A 97 1.46 -1.76 -22.87
CA ASP A 97 2.46 -2.74 -22.47
C ASP A 97 2.06 -3.57 -21.24
N ILE A 98 0.97 -3.21 -20.55
CA ILE A 98 0.49 -3.97 -19.41
C ILE A 98 0.13 -5.41 -19.80
N ASP A 99 -0.44 -5.62 -21.00
CA ASP A 99 -0.77 -6.96 -21.54
C ASP A 99 0.49 -7.81 -21.74
N HIS A 100 1.58 -7.22 -22.23
CA HIS A 100 2.87 -7.89 -22.33
C HIS A 100 3.49 -8.18 -20.96
N GLY A 101 3.27 -7.27 -20.00
CA GLY A 101 3.67 -7.44 -18.62
C GLY A 101 2.98 -8.65 -18.00
N THR A 102 1.65 -8.72 -18.03
CA THR A 102 0.89 -9.82 -17.40
C THR A 102 1.20 -11.16 -18.06
N ALA A 103 1.30 -11.21 -19.39
CA ALA A 103 1.56 -12.47 -20.13
C ALA A 103 2.93 -13.11 -19.86
N LYS A 104 3.91 -12.36 -19.35
CA LYS A 104 5.26 -12.90 -19.04
C LYS A 104 5.38 -13.47 -17.63
N HIS A 105 4.32 -13.39 -16.82
CA HIS A 105 4.34 -13.71 -15.39
C HIS A 105 3.19 -14.67 -15.03
N ASP A 106 3.40 -15.43 -13.95
CA ASP A 106 2.42 -16.38 -13.41
C ASP A 106 1.43 -15.72 -12.44
N LEU A 107 1.86 -14.62 -11.81
CA LEU A 107 1.07 -13.85 -10.85
C LEU A 107 1.33 -12.35 -11.02
N VAL A 108 0.27 -11.56 -10.92
CA VAL A 108 0.33 -10.09 -10.82
C VAL A 108 -0.07 -9.65 -9.42
N ILE A 109 0.78 -8.86 -8.77
CA ILE A 109 0.47 -8.21 -7.49
C ILE A 109 0.27 -6.72 -7.75
N SER A 110 -0.95 -6.25 -7.57
CA SER A 110 -1.35 -4.86 -7.83
C SER A 110 -1.29 -4.02 -6.55
N LEU A 111 -0.23 -3.22 -6.42
CA LEU A 111 -0.05 -2.23 -5.33
C LEU A 111 -0.11 -0.79 -5.89
N VAL A 112 -1.00 -0.57 -6.85
CA VAL A 112 -1.29 0.76 -7.45
C VAL A 112 -2.61 1.32 -6.94
N SER A 113 -2.95 2.54 -7.37
CA SER A 113 -4.26 3.15 -7.10
C SER A 113 -5.42 2.24 -7.55
N PHE A 114 -6.46 2.16 -6.74
CA PHE A 114 -7.61 1.28 -6.96
C PHE A 114 -8.34 1.54 -8.28
N ALA A 115 -8.26 2.77 -8.82
CA ALA A 115 -8.85 3.15 -10.10
C ALA A 115 -8.30 2.33 -11.28
N HIS A 116 -7.11 1.75 -11.14
CA HIS A 116 -6.46 0.98 -12.20
C HIS A 116 -6.74 -0.53 -12.13
N HIS A 117 -7.29 -1.04 -11.01
CA HIS A 117 -7.41 -2.49 -10.81
C HIS A 117 -8.27 -3.17 -11.88
N ALA A 118 -9.38 -2.58 -12.30
CA ALA A 118 -10.22 -3.18 -13.34
C ALA A 118 -9.49 -3.31 -14.69
N THR A 119 -8.59 -2.37 -15.01
CA THR A 119 -7.76 -2.45 -16.22
C THR A 119 -6.73 -3.58 -16.11
N ILE A 120 -6.09 -3.73 -14.95
CA ILE A 120 -5.13 -4.81 -14.71
C ILE A 120 -5.84 -6.16 -14.76
N VAL A 121 -7.02 -6.30 -14.14
CA VAL A 121 -7.81 -7.53 -14.19
C VAL A 121 -8.15 -7.89 -15.62
N ARG A 122 -8.62 -6.94 -16.46
CA ARG A 122 -8.88 -7.21 -17.88
C ARG A 122 -7.63 -7.69 -18.62
N SER A 123 -6.48 -7.09 -18.34
CA SER A 123 -5.20 -7.48 -18.93
C SER A 123 -4.81 -8.91 -18.51
N ALA A 124 -4.93 -9.22 -17.22
CA ALA A 124 -4.66 -10.53 -16.65
C ALA A 124 -5.63 -11.61 -17.17
N THR A 125 -6.90 -11.27 -17.42
CA THR A 125 -7.88 -12.16 -18.06
C THR A 125 -7.43 -12.56 -19.46
N LYS A 126 -6.89 -11.63 -20.27
CA LYS A 126 -6.37 -11.95 -21.62
C LYS A 126 -5.20 -12.93 -21.55
N SER A 127 -4.32 -12.76 -20.57
CA SER A 127 -3.12 -13.60 -20.41
C SER A 127 -3.34 -14.83 -19.54
N LYS A 128 -4.54 -15.02 -18.98
CA LYS A 128 -4.87 -16.06 -18.00
C LYS A 128 -3.95 -16.07 -16.78
N THR A 129 -3.58 -14.88 -16.31
CA THR A 129 -2.67 -14.71 -15.16
C THR A 129 -3.48 -14.41 -13.90
N GLY A 130 -3.14 -15.05 -12.78
CA GLY A 130 -3.76 -14.73 -11.49
C GLY A 130 -3.38 -13.34 -10.99
N ILE A 131 -4.22 -12.74 -10.16
CA ILE A 131 -3.97 -11.41 -9.58
C ILE A 131 -4.26 -11.36 -8.09
N ALA A 132 -3.42 -10.64 -7.34
CA ALA A 132 -3.64 -10.28 -5.94
C ALA A 132 -3.60 -8.75 -5.75
N THR A 133 -4.45 -8.22 -4.88
CA THR A 133 -4.50 -6.81 -4.49
C THR A 133 -4.88 -6.64 -3.02
N THR A 134 -4.41 -5.56 -2.41
CA THR A 134 -4.74 -5.19 -1.02
C THR A 134 -5.93 -4.23 -0.94
N SER A 135 -6.58 -3.93 -2.07
CA SER A 135 -7.70 -2.99 -2.16
C SER A 135 -9.05 -3.68 -2.07
N TYR A 136 -10.07 -2.88 -1.74
CA TYR A 136 -11.47 -3.28 -1.85
C TYR A 136 -11.83 -3.82 -3.22
N VAL A 137 -12.73 -4.80 -3.23
CA VAL A 137 -13.51 -5.12 -4.43
C VAL A 137 -14.40 -3.93 -4.77
N SER A 138 -14.05 -3.20 -5.83
CA SER A 138 -14.82 -2.05 -6.31
C SER A 138 -15.89 -2.47 -7.32
N PRO A 139 -16.93 -1.64 -7.57
CA PRO A 139 -17.90 -1.92 -8.65
C PRO A 139 -17.25 -2.16 -10.02
N ALA A 140 -16.12 -1.49 -10.29
CA ALA A 140 -15.36 -1.69 -11.53
C ALA A 140 -14.68 -3.06 -11.62
N ILE A 141 -14.21 -3.63 -10.49
CA ILE A 141 -13.70 -5.00 -10.43
C ILE A 141 -14.85 -6.00 -10.55
N CYS A 142 -15.98 -5.77 -9.85
CA CYS A 142 -17.18 -6.60 -10.01
C CYS A 142 -17.65 -6.67 -11.46
N GLY A 143 -17.57 -5.56 -12.20
CA GLY A 143 -17.96 -5.49 -13.60
C GLY A 143 -17.16 -6.40 -14.54
N VAL A 144 -16.01 -6.92 -14.12
CA VAL A 144 -15.16 -7.82 -14.90
C VAL A 144 -15.09 -9.24 -14.32
N ASP A 145 -15.84 -9.54 -13.26
CA ASP A 145 -15.85 -10.83 -12.56
C ASP A 145 -16.21 -12.01 -13.49
N ASN A 146 -17.28 -11.86 -14.29
CA ASN A 146 -17.69 -12.90 -15.24
C ASN A 146 -16.61 -13.20 -16.29
N GLN A 147 -15.82 -12.19 -16.69
CA GLN A 147 -14.74 -12.36 -17.66
C GLN A 147 -13.58 -13.16 -17.04
N ALA A 148 -13.23 -12.86 -15.79
CA ALA A 148 -12.21 -13.59 -15.04
C ALA A 148 -12.61 -15.06 -14.81
N LYS A 149 -13.87 -15.31 -14.43
CA LYS A 149 -14.42 -16.67 -14.26
C LYS A 149 -14.43 -17.47 -15.56
N ALA A 150 -14.77 -16.84 -16.68
CA ALA A 150 -14.84 -17.52 -17.98
C ALA A 150 -13.49 -18.09 -18.45
N VAL A 151 -12.37 -17.56 -17.95
CA VAL A 151 -11.01 -18.03 -18.27
C VAL A 151 -10.30 -18.70 -17.10
N ASP A 152 -11.03 -18.96 -16.02
CA ASP A 152 -10.56 -19.63 -14.80
C ASP A 152 -9.33 -18.96 -14.14
N ILE A 153 -9.35 -17.62 -14.01
CA ILE A 153 -8.35 -16.91 -13.19
C ILE A 153 -8.88 -16.54 -11.82
N THR A 154 -7.98 -16.58 -10.82
CA THR A 154 -8.26 -16.07 -9.48
C THR A 154 -7.91 -14.58 -9.39
N VAL A 155 -8.88 -13.79 -8.94
CA VAL A 155 -8.71 -12.37 -8.58
C VAL A 155 -8.85 -12.24 -7.06
N LEU A 156 -7.72 -12.26 -6.35
CA LEU A 156 -7.70 -12.17 -4.90
C LEU A 156 -7.60 -10.70 -4.46
N SER A 157 -8.64 -10.20 -3.79
CA SER A 157 -8.69 -8.83 -3.25
C SER A 157 -8.76 -8.85 -1.73
N ASP A 158 -8.79 -7.67 -1.09
CA ASP A 158 -8.90 -7.57 0.37
C ASP A 158 -7.79 -8.30 1.14
N VAL A 159 -6.55 -8.29 0.63
CA VAL A 159 -5.39 -8.97 1.26
C VAL A 159 -4.44 -7.97 1.93
N GLY A 160 -5.00 -6.95 2.59
CA GLY A 160 -4.26 -5.94 3.34
C GLY A 160 -4.49 -6.05 4.86
N VAL A 161 -4.42 -4.90 5.53
CA VAL A 161 -4.77 -4.79 6.96
C VAL A 161 -6.26 -4.48 7.12
N ASP A 162 -6.71 -3.39 6.48
CA ASP A 162 -8.11 -2.95 6.38
C ASP A 162 -8.30 -2.36 4.97
N PRO A 163 -8.78 -3.16 3.99
CA PRO A 163 -9.38 -4.49 4.14
C PRO A 163 -8.36 -5.64 4.13
N GLY A 164 -8.58 -6.64 4.99
CA GLY A 164 -7.93 -7.95 4.99
C GLY A 164 -7.90 -8.61 6.36
N VAL A 165 -6.89 -8.29 7.17
CA VAL A 165 -6.79 -8.81 8.55
C VAL A 165 -8.07 -8.53 9.35
N ASP A 166 -8.70 -7.36 9.16
CA ASP A 166 -10.01 -7.04 9.76
C ASP A 166 -11.08 -8.09 9.43
N ARG A 167 -11.20 -8.46 8.15
CA ARG A 167 -12.15 -9.49 7.69
C ARG A 167 -11.82 -10.88 8.24
N LEU A 168 -10.55 -11.28 8.20
CA LEU A 168 -10.11 -12.60 8.67
C LEU A 168 -10.49 -12.82 10.13
N TYR A 169 -10.19 -11.85 11.00
CA TYR A 169 -10.52 -11.96 12.42
C TYR A 169 -12.02 -11.82 12.68
N THR A 170 -12.75 -11.01 11.90
CA THR A 170 -14.21 -10.95 12.00
C THR A 170 -14.84 -12.30 11.68
N ILE A 171 -14.45 -12.94 10.58
CA ILE A 171 -14.96 -14.26 10.17
C ILE A 171 -14.54 -15.33 11.17
N LYS A 172 -13.30 -15.28 11.69
CA LYS A 172 -12.83 -16.21 12.72
C LYS A 172 -13.67 -16.14 14.00
N THR A 173 -14.06 -14.94 14.43
CA THR A 173 -14.81 -14.74 15.68
C THR A 173 -16.30 -15.02 15.52
N VAL A 174 -16.94 -14.50 14.46
CA VAL A 174 -18.41 -14.62 14.28
C VAL A 174 -18.78 -15.94 13.58
N GLY A 175 -17.81 -16.56 12.89
CA GLY A 175 -18.00 -17.77 12.08
C GLY A 175 -18.63 -17.48 10.73
N GLU A 176 -18.47 -18.40 9.78
CA GLU A 176 -19.12 -18.26 8.47
C GLU A 176 -20.66 -18.27 8.58
N PRO A 177 -21.37 -17.49 7.75
CA PRO A 177 -22.82 -17.59 7.67
C PRO A 177 -23.24 -18.97 7.13
N ARG A 178 -23.74 -19.87 7.97
CA ARG A 178 -23.89 -21.30 7.59
C ARG A 178 -25.27 -21.75 7.11
N GLY A 179 -25.78 -21.64 5.86
CA GLY A 179 -27.06 -22.30 5.35
C GLY A 179 -28.24 -21.39 4.84
N PRO A 180 -29.51 -21.85 4.71
CA PRO A 180 -30.43 -21.40 3.63
C PRO A 180 -31.12 -20.03 3.77
N ARG A 181 -31.03 -19.36 4.93
CA ARG A 181 -31.51 -17.96 5.16
C ARG A 181 -30.47 -17.13 5.91
N LYS A 182 -29.17 -17.31 5.63
CA LYS A 182 -28.14 -17.00 6.64
C LYS A 182 -27.24 -15.85 6.21
N GLY A 183 -27.51 -14.70 6.82
CA GLY A 183 -26.53 -13.70 7.15
C GLY A 183 -26.45 -13.58 8.68
N TRP A 184 -25.40 -12.97 9.19
CA TRP A 184 -25.36 -12.56 10.59
C TRP A 184 -26.50 -11.56 10.85
N LYS A 185 -27.22 -11.73 11.96
CA LYS A 185 -28.19 -10.74 12.42
C LYS A 185 -27.48 -9.84 13.43
N ALA A 186 -27.32 -8.58 13.08
CA ALA A 186 -26.75 -7.58 13.97
C ALA A 186 -27.68 -6.37 14.03
N ARG A 187 -27.93 -5.86 15.25
CA ARG A 187 -28.65 -4.61 15.47
C ARG A 187 -27.78 -3.39 15.15
N THR A 188 -26.47 -3.51 15.34
CA THR A 188 -25.51 -2.43 15.14
C THR A 188 -24.27 -2.97 14.43
N ILE A 189 -23.92 -2.38 13.29
CA ILE A 189 -22.70 -2.66 12.55
C ILE A 189 -22.01 -1.33 12.30
N ILE A 190 -20.84 -1.14 12.89
CA ILE A 190 -20.05 0.07 12.74
C ILE A 190 -18.64 -0.36 12.38
N ARG A 191 -18.12 0.19 11.29
CA ARG A 191 -16.70 0.16 10.96
C ARG A 191 -16.22 1.59 10.82
N GLY A 192 -15.12 1.91 11.48
CA GLY A 192 -14.61 3.27 11.56
C GLY A 192 -13.10 3.28 11.70
N SER A 193 -12.52 4.47 11.63
CA SER A 193 -11.07 4.65 11.73
C SER A 193 -10.71 5.44 12.97
N PHE A 194 -9.68 4.99 13.69
CA PHE A 194 -9.10 5.75 14.79
C PHE A 194 -8.21 6.88 14.25
N ARG A 195 -8.21 8.00 14.98
CA ARG A 195 -7.35 9.16 14.73
C ARG A 195 -6.88 9.73 16.06
N GLY A 196 -5.69 10.34 16.07
CA GLY A 196 -5.22 11.10 17.23
C GLY A 196 -6.18 12.24 17.59
N ASN A 197 -6.21 12.60 18.88
CA ASN A 197 -7.07 13.65 19.38
C ASN A 197 -6.85 14.96 18.59
N GLY A 198 -7.93 15.52 18.07
CA GLY A 198 -7.92 16.79 17.34
C GLY A 198 -7.66 16.72 15.85
N ASN A 199 -7.28 15.56 15.30
CA ASN A 199 -7.08 15.44 13.86
C ASN A 199 -8.37 15.71 13.08
N SER A 200 -9.49 15.15 13.54
CA SER A 200 -10.81 15.37 12.93
C SER A 200 -11.26 16.84 12.96
N ALA A 201 -10.76 17.62 13.92
CA ALA A 201 -11.13 19.02 14.06
C ALA A 201 -10.60 19.89 12.89
N LEU A 202 -9.48 19.50 12.26
CA LEU A 202 -8.84 20.22 11.15
C LEU A 202 -9.49 19.97 9.79
N ALA A 203 -10.17 18.84 9.60
CA ALA A 203 -10.74 18.46 8.31
C ALA A 203 -11.78 19.48 7.81
N LYS A 204 -12.74 19.85 8.66
CA LYS A 204 -13.80 20.80 8.29
C LYS A 204 -13.28 22.22 8.00
N PRO A 205 -12.34 22.78 8.78
CA PRO A 205 -11.61 23.99 8.39
C PRO A 205 -10.96 23.86 7.02
N LEU A 206 -10.19 22.81 6.74
CA LEU A 206 -9.54 22.64 5.42
C LEU A 206 -10.56 22.60 4.27
N ILE A 207 -11.72 21.98 4.46
CA ILE A 207 -12.83 21.99 3.48
C ILE A 207 -13.37 23.41 3.29
N ASN A 208 -13.74 24.09 4.38
CA ASN A 208 -14.33 25.43 4.33
C ASN A 208 -13.36 26.47 3.74
N LEU A 209 -12.07 26.22 3.88
CA LEU A 209 -11.00 27.03 3.33
C LEU A 209 -10.62 26.60 1.90
N SER A 210 -11.36 25.67 1.28
CA SER A 210 -11.12 25.18 -0.10
C SER A 210 -9.74 24.56 -0.33
N TRP A 211 -9.06 24.14 0.74
CA TRP A 211 -7.77 23.46 0.62
C TRP A 211 -7.91 22.01 0.14
N LEU A 212 -9.13 21.45 0.17
CA LEU A 212 -9.43 20.12 -0.38
C LEU A 212 -10.07 20.17 -1.78
N ASP A 213 -10.00 21.32 -2.46
CA ASP A 213 -10.44 21.45 -3.86
C ASP A 213 -9.44 20.73 -4.79
N THR A 214 -9.95 19.79 -5.59
CA THR A 214 -9.19 19.00 -6.56
C THR A 214 -9.28 19.56 -7.98
N GLY A 215 -10.04 20.64 -8.19
CA GLY A 215 -10.19 21.28 -9.49
C GLY A 215 -8.92 22.01 -9.91
N SER A 216 -8.51 21.80 -11.17
CA SER A 216 -7.30 22.43 -11.70
C SER A 216 -7.40 23.95 -11.70
N LYS A 217 -6.32 24.64 -11.29
CA LYS A 217 -6.25 26.11 -11.23
C LYS A 217 -5.09 26.62 -12.08
N ALA A 218 -5.39 27.27 -13.20
CA ALA A 218 -4.36 27.81 -14.11
C ALA A 218 -3.41 28.84 -13.47
N TRP A 219 -3.81 29.46 -12.35
CA TRP A 219 -2.98 30.41 -11.59
C TRP A 219 -2.06 29.76 -10.56
N LEU A 220 -2.22 28.47 -10.28
CA LEU A 220 -1.40 27.71 -9.33
C LEU A 220 -0.14 27.22 -10.04
N LYS A 221 0.86 28.10 -10.12
CA LYS A 221 2.12 27.83 -10.81
C LYS A 221 3.27 27.67 -9.81
N GLU A 222 4.35 27.02 -10.26
CA GLU A 222 5.59 26.92 -9.48
C GLU A 222 6.07 28.30 -9.03
N GLY A 223 6.56 28.41 -7.80
CA GLY A 223 7.03 29.67 -7.23
C GLY A 223 5.96 30.52 -6.53
N ILE A 224 4.68 30.14 -6.59
CA ILE A 224 3.61 30.86 -5.89
C ILE A 224 3.77 30.75 -4.37
N LYS A 225 3.58 31.86 -3.66
CA LYS A 225 3.59 31.90 -2.19
C LYS A 225 2.30 31.35 -1.60
N TRP A 226 2.38 30.70 -0.43
CA TRP A 226 1.20 30.21 0.29
C TRP A 226 0.16 31.29 0.59
N SER A 227 0.62 32.47 1.00
CA SER A 227 -0.21 33.67 1.21
C SER A 227 -1.01 34.06 -0.03
N HIS A 228 -0.41 34.02 -1.22
CA HIS A 228 -1.08 34.31 -2.49
C HIS A 228 -2.06 33.22 -2.93
N ILE A 229 -1.76 31.94 -2.68
CA ILE A 229 -2.73 30.86 -2.91
C ILE A 229 -3.97 31.12 -2.07
N ARG A 230 -3.79 31.39 -0.78
CA ARG A 230 -4.92 31.65 0.13
C ARG A 230 -5.72 32.87 -0.32
N GLN A 231 -5.05 33.97 -0.64
CA GLN A 231 -5.70 35.19 -1.12
C GLN A 231 -6.61 34.91 -2.32
N LYS A 232 -6.13 34.10 -3.29
CA LYS A 232 -6.90 33.73 -4.48
C LYS A 232 -8.07 32.79 -4.18
N LEU A 233 -7.93 31.88 -3.23
CA LEU A 233 -9.02 30.99 -2.81
C LEU A 233 -10.16 31.74 -2.13
N THR A 234 -9.87 32.82 -1.40
CA THR A 234 -10.87 33.59 -0.66
C THR A 234 -11.37 34.83 -1.38
N GLY A 235 -10.65 35.29 -2.41
CA GLY A 235 -10.84 36.62 -2.97
C GLY A 235 -10.50 37.73 -1.97
N ALA A 236 -9.55 37.50 -1.06
CA ALA A 236 -9.18 38.53 -0.07
C ALA A 236 -8.42 39.69 -0.74
N ASP A 237 -8.69 40.92 -0.30
CA ASP A 237 -8.06 42.13 -0.86
C ASP A 237 -6.54 42.21 -0.59
N SER A 238 -6.06 41.47 0.41
CA SER A 238 -4.65 41.49 0.83
C SER A 238 -4.13 40.09 1.14
N ALA A 239 -2.87 39.85 0.77
CA ALA A 239 -2.12 38.66 1.13
C ALA A 239 -1.48 38.73 2.54
N ALA A 240 -1.75 39.79 3.31
CA ALA A 240 -1.21 39.94 4.65
C ALA A 240 -1.71 38.81 5.57
N ALA A 241 -0.78 38.14 6.25
CA ALA A 241 -1.07 36.97 7.07
C ALA A 241 -2.17 37.21 8.12
N ALA A 242 -2.24 38.41 8.71
CA ALA A 242 -3.27 38.78 9.68
C ALA A 242 -4.69 38.70 9.09
N ASN A 243 -4.89 39.20 7.86
CA ASN A 243 -6.18 39.19 7.18
C ASN A 243 -6.58 37.76 6.77
N LEU A 244 -5.61 37.00 6.27
CA LEU A 244 -5.83 35.60 5.89
C LEU A 244 -6.19 34.72 7.10
N LEU A 245 -5.56 34.98 8.25
CA LEU A 245 -5.87 34.31 9.51
C LEU A 245 -7.26 34.68 10.03
N ALA A 246 -7.63 35.96 10.01
CA ALA A 246 -8.97 36.39 10.42
C ALA A 246 -10.07 35.71 9.58
N ASN A 247 -9.87 35.61 8.26
CA ASN A 247 -10.77 34.87 7.39
C ASN A 247 -10.81 33.36 7.71
N ALA A 248 -9.67 32.75 8.05
CA ALA A 248 -9.61 31.35 8.44
C ALA A 248 -10.26 31.04 9.79
N ASP A 249 -10.39 32.07 10.62
CA ASP A 249 -10.93 32.00 11.97
C ASP A 249 -12.45 32.09 12.02
N GLU A 250 -13.05 32.83 11.08
CA GLU A 250 -14.50 33.02 11.00
C GLU A 250 -15.30 31.68 11.02
N PRO A 251 -14.92 30.63 10.25
CA PRO A 251 -15.61 29.34 10.30
C PRO A 251 -15.42 28.56 11.61
N CYS A 252 -14.46 28.98 12.45
CA CYS A 252 -14.13 28.35 13.73
C CYS A 252 -14.80 29.02 14.94
N ASN A 253 -15.51 30.14 14.75
CA ASN A 253 -16.10 30.94 15.83
C ASN A 253 -17.11 30.19 16.72
N ARG A 254 -17.75 29.15 16.21
CA ARG A 254 -18.73 28.34 16.96
C ARG A 254 -18.12 27.22 17.81
N ARG A 255 -16.79 27.07 17.78
CA ARG A 255 -16.06 26.03 18.53
C ARG A 255 -15.60 26.56 19.89
N SER A 256 -15.18 25.65 20.77
CA SER A 256 -14.59 26.05 22.05
C SER A 256 -13.31 26.87 21.82
N PRO A 257 -12.97 27.81 22.74
CA PRO A 257 -11.76 28.63 22.60
C PRO A 257 -10.47 27.81 22.44
N GLU A 258 -10.37 26.68 23.14
CA GLU A 258 -9.23 25.78 23.05
C GLU A 258 -9.12 25.11 21.68
N GLU A 259 -10.24 24.59 21.16
CA GLU A 259 -10.25 23.92 19.87
C GLU A 259 -9.96 24.89 18.72
N ARG A 260 -10.55 26.09 18.78
CA ARG A 260 -10.27 27.19 17.84
C ARG A 260 -8.78 27.54 17.84
N ARG A 261 -8.17 27.73 19.01
CA ARG A 261 -6.73 28.00 19.14
C ARG A 261 -5.88 26.89 18.52
N ARG A 262 -6.22 25.62 18.78
CA ARG A 262 -5.50 24.46 18.22
C ARG A 262 -5.61 24.39 16.70
N ILE A 263 -6.80 24.65 16.14
CA ILE A 263 -7.02 24.66 14.68
C ILE A 263 -6.16 25.75 14.02
N LEU A 264 -6.24 26.99 14.52
CA LEU A 264 -5.45 28.10 13.97
C LEU A 264 -3.95 27.85 14.08
N ALA A 265 -3.48 27.31 15.22
CA ALA A 265 -2.09 26.92 15.39
C ALA A 265 -1.67 25.85 14.38
N GLY A 266 -2.52 24.85 14.12
CA GLY A 266 -2.28 23.82 13.11
C GLY A 266 -2.18 24.38 11.70
N LEU A 267 -3.12 25.24 11.28
CA LEU A 267 -3.09 25.88 9.96
C LEU A 267 -1.85 26.78 9.78
N LYS A 268 -1.43 27.46 10.86
CA LYS A 268 -0.20 28.27 10.86
C LYS A 268 1.05 27.38 10.77
N TRP A 269 1.10 26.28 11.52
CA TRP A 269 2.20 25.31 11.47
C TRP A 269 2.36 24.68 10.09
N MET A 270 1.25 24.42 9.39
CA MET A 270 1.26 23.97 8.00
C MET A 270 1.86 25.00 7.02
N GLY A 271 1.98 26.27 7.44
CA GLY A 271 2.57 27.35 6.64
C GLY A 271 1.61 27.95 5.60
N LEU A 272 0.30 27.64 5.68
CA LEU A 272 -0.70 27.99 4.66
C LEU A 272 -0.99 29.50 4.52
N PHE A 273 -0.45 30.32 5.42
CA PHE A 273 -0.57 31.78 5.41
C PHE A 273 0.80 32.48 5.30
N SER A 274 1.86 31.71 5.04
CA SER A 274 3.23 32.21 5.01
C SER A 274 3.63 32.72 3.62
N ASP A 275 4.74 33.45 3.58
CA ASP A 275 5.39 33.85 2.34
C ASP A 275 6.34 32.78 1.78
N GLY A 276 6.34 31.58 2.39
CA GLY A 276 7.03 30.42 1.84
C GLY A 276 6.49 30.06 0.46
N VAL A 277 7.39 29.57 -0.39
CA VAL A 277 7.06 29.12 -1.73
C VAL A 277 6.42 27.73 -1.66
N ALA A 278 5.26 27.57 -2.27
CA ALA A 278 4.64 26.28 -2.49
C ALA A 278 5.31 25.59 -3.68
N ALA A 279 5.33 24.25 -3.67
CA ALA A 279 5.81 23.48 -4.82
C ALA A 279 4.96 23.71 -6.09
N GLY A 280 3.76 24.27 -5.94
CA GLY A 280 2.76 24.38 -7.00
C GLY A 280 1.91 23.11 -7.05
N GLY A 281 1.28 22.85 -8.19
CA GLY A 281 0.43 21.69 -8.40
C GLY A 281 -0.73 22.02 -9.34
N ASP A 282 -1.46 21.00 -9.76
CA ASP A 282 -2.65 21.22 -10.59
C ASP A 282 -3.80 21.80 -9.77
N SER A 283 -3.95 21.37 -8.51
CA SER A 283 -5.03 21.79 -7.61
C SER A 283 -4.53 22.22 -6.22
N PRO A 284 -5.32 23.01 -5.45
CA PRO A 284 -5.02 23.34 -4.06
C PRO A 284 -4.79 22.10 -3.19
N PHE A 285 -5.55 21.02 -3.43
CA PHE A 285 -5.38 19.75 -2.76
C PHE A 285 -3.99 19.14 -3.02
N ASP A 286 -3.50 19.18 -4.25
CA ASP A 286 -2.17 18.64 -4.59
C ASP A 286 -1.06 19.44 -3.88
N SER A 287 -1.14 20.78 -3.91
CA SER A 287 -0.19 21.61 -3.17
C SER A 287 -0.21 21.31 -1.67
N LEU A 288 -1.40 21.22 -1.06
CA LEU A 288 -1.53 20.85 0.35
C LEU A 288 -0.93 19.46 0.61
N SER A 289 -1.21 18.48 -0.25
CA SER A 289 -0.71 17.11 -0.14
C SER A 289 0.82 17.08 -0.12
N ASP A 290 1.47 17.81 -1.03
CA ASP A 290 2.94 17.90 -1.07
C ASP A 290 3.52 18.56 0.19
N GLN A 291 2.86 19.62 0.68
CA GLN A 291 3.25 20.27 1.93
C GLN A 291 3.12 19.33 3.13
N MET A 292 2.02 18.58 3.20
CA MET A 292 1.79 17.60 4.26
C MET A 292 2.77 16.43 4.17
N ASN A 293 3.12 15.97 2.97
CA ASN A 293 4.16 14.94 2.78
C ASN A 293 5.50 15.41 3.34
N LYS A 294 5.86 16.70 3.17
CA LYS A 294 7.07 17.27 3.76
C LYS A 294 6.99 17.36 5.29
N LEU A 295 5.87 17.82 5.84
CA LEU A 295 5.72 18.12 7.27
C LEU A 295 5.40 16.91 8.14
N CYS A 296 4.74 15.89 7.58
CA CYS A 296 4.24 14.72 8.31
C CYS A 296 4.95 13.42 7.90
N SER A 297 6.16 13.51 7.34
CA SER A 297 7.00 12.35 7.10
C SER A 297 7.62 11.84 8.40
N PHE A 298 7.71 10.52 8.53
CA PHE A 298 8.47 9.91 9.62
C PHE A 298 9.97 10.19 9.48
N HIS A 299 10.61 10.53 10.58
CA HIS A 299 12.05 10.72 10.71
C HIS A 299 12.75 9.48 11.27
N ALA A 300 14.08 9.44 11.16
CA ALA A 300 14.87 8.34 11.69
C ALA A 300 14.65 8.20 13.21
N GLY A 301 14.33 6.98 13.66
CA GLY A 301 14.04 6.67 15.06
C GLY A 301 12.55 6.78 15.43
N GLU A 302 11.73 7.41 14.60
CA GLU A 302 10.27 7.42 14.79
C GLU A 302 9.66 6.07 14.38
N ARG A 303 8.49 5.78 14.94
CA ARG A 303 7.76 4.52 14.70
C ARG A 303 6.30 4.81 14.42
N ASP A 304 5.74 4.03 13.51
CA ASP A 304 4.30 4.02 13.23
C ASP A 304 3.57 3.06 14.21
N LEU A 305 2.25 3.17 14.28
CA LEU A 305 1.36 2.34 15.07
C LEU A 305 0.13 1.92 14.24
N VAL A 306 -0.04 0.61 14.07
CA VAL A 306 -1.28 0.04 13.53
C VAL A 306 -2.15 -0.44 14.70
N MET A 307 -3.34 0.14 14.85
CA MET A 307 -4.33 -0.27 15.85
C MET A 307 -5.59 -0.78 15.15
N LEU A 308 -5.90 -2.06 15.35
CA LEU A 308 -7.11 -2.72 14.85
C LEU A 308 -7.85 -3.36 16.03
N GLN A 309 -9.14 -3.04 16.18
CA GLN A 309 -9.97 -3.58 17.26
C GLN A 309 -11.32 -4.02 16.71
N HIS A 310 -11.70 -5.26 17.01
CA HIS A 310 -13.07 -5.73 16.87
C HIS A 310 -13.75 -5.74 18.24
N LYS A 311 -15.00 -5.28 18.31
CA LYS A 311 -15.83 -5.38 19.50
C LYS A 311 -17.16 -6.03 19.13
N PHE A 312 -17.39 -7.23 19.64
CA PHE A 312 -18.64 -7.96 19.47
C PHE A 312 -19.41 -7.89 20.79
N VAL A 313 -20.68 -7.47 20.72
CA VAL A 313 -21.61 -7.51 21.84
C VAL A 313 -22.64 -8.58 21.50
N LEU A 314 -22.62 -9.67 22.26
CA LEU A 314 -23.54 -10.79 22.12
C LEU A 314 -24.66 -10.63 23.13
N ASP A 315 -25.89 -10.87 22.69
CA ASP A 315 -27.07 -10.96 23.55
C ASP A 315 -27.37 -12.42 23.90
#